data_AF-A0A9J7GVV6-F1
#
_entry.id   AF-A0A9J7GVV6-F1
#
_cell.length_a   1.000
_cell.length_b   1.000
_cell.length_c   1.000
_cell.angle_alpha   90.00
_cell.angle_beta   90.00
_cell.angle_gamma   90.00
#
_symmetry.space_group_name_H-M   'P 1'
#
loop_
_entity.id
_entity.type
_entity.pdbx_description
1 polymer ?
#
loop_
_entity_poly.entity_id
_entity_poly.type
_entity_poly.pdbx_seq_one_letter_code
_entity_poly.pdbx_strand_id
1 'polypeptide(L)' 'MEKFRLEQKVYFKGQCLEEWFFEFGFVIPNSTNTWQSLIEAAPESQMMPASVLTGNVIIETKFFDDDLLVSTSRVRLFYV' A
#
# COMPACT_ATOMS: atom_id res chain seq x y z
N MET A 1 5.20 12.49 14.79
CA MET A 1 5.13 12.50 13.32
C MET A 1 4.15 13.59 12.97
N GLU A 2 4.59 14.58 12.22
CA GLU A 2 3.81 15.78 11.92
C GLU A 2 3.04 15.64 10.61
N LYS A 3 3.59 14.91 9.65
CA LYS A 3 3.02 14.70 8.32
C LYS A 3 3.13 13.24 7.91
N PHE A 4 2.44 12.38 8.65
CA PHE A 4 2.43 10.96 8.36
C PHE A 4 1.72 10.70 7.03
N ARG A 5 2.40 9.99 6.13
CA ARG A 5 1.88 9.59 4.82
C ARG A 5 2.35 8.19 4.44
N LEU A 6 1.59 7.52 3.58
CA LEU A 6 1.92 6.22 3.02
C LEU A 6 2.02 6.30 1.50
N GLU A 7 3.01 5.59 0.96
CA GLU A 7 3.04 5.24 -0.45
C GLU A 7 2.88 3.73 -0.55
N GLN A 8 1.87 3.27 -1.27
CA GLN A 8 1.64 1.84 -1.47
C GLN A 8 1.73 1.51 -2.95
N LYS A 9 2.58 0.55 -3.31
CA LYS A 9 2.80 0.12 -4.68
C LYS A 9 2.54 -1.38 -4.82
N VAL A 10 1.80 -1.76 -5.85
CA VAL A 10 1.53 -3.15 -6.19
C VAL A 10 2.40 -3.57 -7.35
N TYR A 11 3.22 -4.58 -7.12
CA TYR A 11 4.09 -5.16 -8.12
C TYR A 11 3.57 -6.51 -8.56
N PHE A 12 3.39 -6.71 -9.86
CA PHE A 12 3.18 -8.02 -10.47
C PHE A 12 4.42 -8.40 -11.26
N LYS A 13 5.08 -9.50 -10.86
CA LYS A 13 6.34 -9.97 -11.47
C LYS A 13 7.40 -8.87 -11.60
N GLY A 14 7.46 -7.96 -10.64
CA GLY A 14 8.41 -6.84 -10.60
C GLY A 14 7.98 -5.59 -11.37
N GLN A 15 6.89 -5.62 -12.13
CA GLN A 15 6.31 -4.44 -12.77
C GLN A 15 5.28 -3.79 -11.85
N CYS A 16 5.37 -2.47 -11.66
CA CYS A 16 4.41 -1.72 -10.87
C CYS A 16 3.09 -1.59 -11.66
N LEU A 17 2.00 -2.10 -11.09
CA LEU A 17 0.67 -2.01 -11.68
C LEU A 17 -0.13 -0.84 -11.14
N GLU A 18 -0.09 -0.66 -9.82
CA GLU A 18 -0.91 0.32 -9.11
C GLU A 18 -0.07 1.02 -8.05
N GLU A 19 -0.34 2.31 -7.86
CA GLU A 19 0.29 3.15 -6.85
C GLU A 19 -0.81 3.96 -6.14
N TRP A 20 -0.76 3.99 -4.82
CA TRP A 20 -1.62 4.84 -4.01
C TRP A 20 -0.79 5.69 -3.06
N PHE A 21 -1.25 6.91 -2.86
CA PHE A 21 -0.67 7.89 -1.98
C PHE A 21 -1.73 8.28 -0.96
N PHE A 22 -1.43 8.08 0.32
CA PHE A 22 -2.33 8.40 1.42
C PHE A 22 -1.67 9.40 2.36
N GLU A 23 -2.36 10.50 2.66
CA GLU A 23 -1.91 11.49 3.62
C GLU A 23 -2.80 11.42 4.87
N PHE A 24 -2.18 11.23 6.03
CA PHE A 24 -2.88 11.14 7.32
C PHE A 24 -2.60 12.35 8.21
N GLY A 25 -1.45 13.00 8.04
CA GLY A 25 -1.09 14.22 8.77
C GLY A 25 -0.55 13.94 10.17
N PHE A 26 -1.01 14.70 11.16
CA PHE A 26 -0.46 14.67 12.51
C PHE A 26 -0.82 13.37 13.25
N VAL A 27 0.18 12.76 13.88
CA VAL A 27 0.01 11.57 14.74
C VAL A 27 0.24 11.97 16.18
N ILE A 28 -0.78 11.80 17.03
CA ILE A 28 -0.72 12.17 18.44
C ILE A 28 0.35 11.33 19.14
N PRO A 29 1.35 11.94 19.82
CA PRO A 29 2.38 11.19 20.54
C PRO A 29 1.82 10.37 21.70
N ASN A 30 2.42 9.21 21.96
CA ASN A 30 2.07 8.31 23.07
C ASN A 30 0.60 7.87 23.10
N SER A 31 -0.04 7.81 21.92
CA SER A 31 -1.41 7.32 21.78
C SER A 31 -1.53 6.31 20.65
N THR A 32 -2.68 5.65 20.58
CA THR A 32 -3.08 4.82 19.43
C THR A 32 -3.91 5.68 18.49
N ASN A 33 -3.50 5.76 17.22
CA ASN A 33 -4.21 6.49 16.17
C ASN A 33 -4.85 5.47 15.22
N THR A 34 -6.04 5.79 14.72
CA THR A 34 -6.76 4.96 13.74
C THR A 34 -6.88 5.75 12.45
N TRP A 35 -6.57 5.09 11.33
CA TRP A 35 -6.75 5.63 10.00
C TRP A 35 -7.60 4.69 9.15
N GLN A 36 -8.28 5.26 8.16
CA GLN A 36 -9.05 4.53 7.17
C GLN A 36 -8.64 5.01 5.79
N SER A 37 -8.49 4.06 4.86
CA SER A 37 -8.16 4.35 3.47
C SER A 37 -9.13 3.61 2.57
N LEU A 38 -9.62 4.30 1.55
CA LEU A 38 -10.46 3.70 0.52
C LEU A 38 -9.56 3.29 -0.65
N ILE A 39 -9.61 2.02 -1.04
CA ILE A 39 -8.93 1.50 -2.22
C ILE A 39 -10.02 1.02 -3.16
N GLU A 40 -10.08 1.62 -4.34
CA GLU A 40 -11.02 1.25 -5.38
C GLU A 40 -10.37 0.23 -6.31
N ALA A 41 -11.07 -0.88 -6.56
CA ALA A 41 -10.59 -1.89 -7.48
C ALA A 41 -10.69 -1.38 -8.93
N ALA A 42 -9.77 -1.84 -9.77
CA ALA A 42 -9.88 -1.65 -11.21
C ALA A 42 -11.19 -2.27 -11.75
N PRO A 43 -11.74 -1.76 -12.86
CA PRO A 43 -12.89 -2.36 -13.53
C PRO A 43 -12.64 -3.84 -13.84
N GLU A 44 -13.70 -4.66 -13.84
CA GLU A 44 -13.60 -6.12 -14.07
C GLU A 44 -12.86 -6.48 -15.37
N SER A 45 -13.04 -5.67 -16.42
CA SER A 45 -12.36 -5.85 -17.72
C SER A 45 -10.83 -5.69 -17.66
N GLN A 46 -10.31 -5.09 -16.60
CA GLN A 46 -8.87 -4.89 -16.36
C GLN A 46 -8.34 -5.81 -15.25
N MET A 47 -9.22 -6.59 -14.61
CA MET A 47 -8.83 -7.49 -13.54
C MET A 47 -8.21 -8.77 -14.11
N MET A 48 -7.08 -9.17 -13.53
CA MET A 48 -6.43 -10.44 -13.86
C MET A 48 -7.01 -11.58 -13.03
N PRO A 49 -7.05 -12.82 -13.57
CA PRO A 49 -7.50 -13.98 -12.81
C PRO A 49 -6.64 -14.24 -11.56
N ALA A 50 -7.26 -14.65 -10.45
CA ALA A 50 -6.57 -14.96 -9.19
C ALA A 50 -5.47 -16.03 -9.35
N SER A 51 -5.66 -17.00 -10.24
CA SER A 51 -4.67 -18.04 -10.57
C SER A 51 -3.38 -17.48 -11.18
N VAL A 52 -3.45 -16.32 -11.83
CA VAL A 52 -2.28 -15.62 -12.38
C VAL A 52 -1.62 -14.76 -11.31
N LEU A 53 -2.42 -14.12 -10.45
CA LEU A 53 -1.94 -13.20 -9.41
C LEU A 53 -1.27 -13.92 -8.23
N THR A 54 -1.78 -15.10 -7.86
CA THR A 54 -1.31 -15.84 -6.68
C THR A 54 0.19 -16.11 -6.71
N GLY A 55 0.88 -15.72 -5.64
CA GLY A 55 2.34 -15.81 -5.51
C GLY A 55 3.15 -14.85 -6.37
N ASN A 56 2.53 -14.12 -7.31
CA ASN A 56 3.21 -13.21 -8.24
C ASN A 56 3.04 -11.73 -7.90
N VAL A 57 2.14 -11.40 -6.98
CA VAL A 57 1.87 -10.04 -6.53
C VAL A 57 2.61 -9.75 -5.22
N ILE A 58 3.28 -8.60 -5.17
CA ILE A 58 3.90 -8.03 -3.96
C ILE A 58 3.28 -6.65 -3.73
N ILE A 59 2.77 -6.40 -2.54
CA ILE A 59 2.42 -5.05 -2.09
C ILE A 59 3.58 -4.52 -1.26
N GLU A 60 4.11 -3.38 -1.66
CA GLU A 60 5.09 -2.61 -0.90
C GLU A 60 4.42 -1.36 -0.34
N THR A 61 4.51 -1.18 0.97
CA THR A 61 3.99 0.01 1.66
C THR A 61 5.15 0.71 2.34
N LYS A 62 5.40 1.96 1.95
CA LYS A 62 6.39 2.84 2.58
C LYS A 62 5.70 3.81 3.50
N PHE A 63 6.28 3.97 4.68
CA PHE A 63 5.76 4.80 5.76
C PHE A 63 6.66 6.01 5.92
N PHE A 64 6.10 7.22 5.80
CA PHE A 64 6.87 8.45 5.86
C PHE A 64 6.34 9.41 6.92
N ASP A 65 7.24 10.23 7.45
CA ASP A 65 6.93 11.49 8.12
C ASP A 65 7.52 12.63 7.26
N ASP A 66 6.67 13.31 6.48
CA ASP A 66 7.09 14.20 5.40
C ASP A 66 8.00 13.47 4.38
N ASP A 67 9.27 13.86 4.23
CA ASP A 67 10.23 13.20 3.33
C ASP A 67 11.03 12.08 4.02
N LEU A 68 10.89 11.92 5.34
CA LEU A 68 11.63 10.92 6.09
C LEU A 68 10.96 9.54 5.97
N LEU A 69 11.64 8.59 5.32
CA LEU A 69 11.22 7.19 5.30
C LEU A 69 11.42 6.57 6.69
N VAL A 70 10.31 6.25 7.35
CA VAL A 70 10.27 5.62 8.69
C VAL A 70 10.43 4.11 8.58
N SER A 71 9.71 3.48 7.64
CA SER A 71 9.72 2.03 7.46
C SER A 71 9.24 1.62 6.08
N THR A 72 9.55 0.39 5.69
CA THR A 72 9.02 -0.26 4.49
C THR A 72 8.48 -1.63 4.86
N SER A 73 7.24 -1.91 4.47
CA SER A 73 6.62 -3.23 4.56
C SER A 73 6.51 -3.82 3.16
N ARG A 74 6.79 -5.12 3.02
CA ARG A 74 6.58 -5.87 1.78
C ARG A 74 5.86 -7.16 2.08
N VAL A 75 4.73 -7.37 1.43
CA VAL A 75 3.90 -8.57 1.59
C VAL A 75 3.66 -9.21 0.23
N ARG A 76 3.72 -10.54 0.17
CA ARG A 76 3.39 -11.31 -1.04
C ARG A 76 2.01 -11.90 -0.91
N LEU A 77 1.17 -11.72 -1.92
CA LEU A 77 -0.20 -12.21 -1.91
C LEU A 77 -0.29 -13.63 -2.48
N PHE A 78 -1.10 -14.46 -1.83
CA PHE A 78 -1.53 -15.76 -2.31
C PHE A 78 -3.05 -15.83 -2.22
N TYR A 79 -3.71 -16.11 -3.34
CA TYR A 79 -5.15 -16.37 -3.41
C TYR A 79 -5.37 -17.88 -3.24
N VAL A 80 -6.36 -18.26 -2.42
CA VAL A 80 -6.75 -19.65 -2.11
C VAL A 80 -8.18 -19.88 -2.59
#